data_AF-A0A1V4RII3-F1
#
_entry.id   AF-A0A1V4RII3-F1
#
_cell.length_a   1.000
_cell.length_b   1.000
_cell.length_c   1.000
_cell.angle_alpha   90.00
_cell.angle_beta   90.00
_cell.angle_gamma   90.00
#
_symmetry.space_group_name_H-M   'P 1'
#
loop_
_entity.id
_entity.type
_entity.pdbx_description
1 polymer ?
#
loop_
_entity_poly.entity_id
_entity_poly.type
_entity_poly.pdbx_seq_one_letter_code
_entity_poly.pdbx_strand_id
1 'polypeptide(L)'
;ILSYVSHLPHVISYSLSLAVPLRYMPFSSRSFSDITRISSSLPDSWVDIFLSNKKHIVKNIDEYMEILKLFKNLIKSQDRKAIIRLIRKVNSKHNKFH
;
A
#
# COMPACT_ATOMS: atom_id res chain seq x y z
N ILE A 1 13.76 7.15 5.47
CA ILE A 1 13.23 6.13 6.39
C ILE A 1 11.77 6.42 6.73
N LEU A 2 11.46 7.56 7.38
CA LEU A 2 10.10 7.97 7.75
C LEU A 2 9.08 7.91 6.60
N SER A 3 9.49 8.31 5.38
CA SER A 3 8.64 8.24 4.18
C SER A 3 8.10 6.84 3.88
N TYR A 4 8.91 5.78 3.96
CA TYR A 4 8.45 4.40 3.68
C TYR A 4 7.58 3.81 4.79
N VAL A 5 7.85 4.17 6.05
CA VAL A 5 7.24 3.50 7.22
C VAL A 5 6.06 4.28 7.81
N SER A 6 5.86 5.53 7.41
CA SER A 6 4.76 6.38 7.89
C SER A 6 3.97 7.03 6.74
N HIS A 7 4.63 7.75 5.82
CA HIS A 7 3.90 8.57 4.84
C HIS A 7 3.31 7.73 3.71
N LEU A 8 4.09 6.81 3.13
CA LEU A 8 3.64 5.92 2.07
C LEU A 8 2.44 5.05 2.50
N PRO A 9 2.42 4.44 3.72
CA PRO A 9 1.23 3.76 4.22
C PRO A 9 -0.03 4.61 4.20
N HIS A 10 0.03 5.90 4.56
CA HIS A 10 -1.13 6.79 4.51
C HIS A 10 -1.59 7.04 3.08
N VAL A 11 -0.66 7.30 2.15
CA VAL A 11 -0.99 7.44 0.72
C VAL A 11 -1.68 6.18 0.19
N ILE A 12 -1.15 4.99 0.50
CA ILE A 12 -1.75 3.71 0.10
C ILE A 12 -3.15 3.56 0.70
N SER A 13 -3.31 3.87 1.98
CA SER A 13 -4.60 3.83 2.69
C SER A 13 -5.65 4.73 2.04
N TYR A 14 -5.33 6.00 1.80
CA TYR A 14 -6.21 6.94 1.09
C TYR A 14 -6.55 6.44 -0.31
N SER A 15 -5.54 5.98 -1.07
CA SER A 15 -5.76 5.51 -2.44
C SER A 15 -6.65 4.27 -2.51
N LEU A 16 -6.52 3.35 -1.55
CA LEU A 16 -7.34 2.14 -1.49
C LEU A 16 -8.79 2.47 -1.12
N SER A 17 -8.99 3.35 -0.13
CA SER A 17 -10.32 3.84 0.26
C SER A 17 -11.04 4.54 -0.90
N LEU A 18 -10.30 5.30 -1.72
CA LEU A 18 -10.85 5.96 -2.93
C LEU A 18 -11.15 4.96 -4.06
N ALA A 19 -10.31 3.93 -4.22
CA ALA A 19 -10.44 2.98 -5.32
C ALA A 19 -11.64 2.02 -5.17
N VAL A 20 -12.13 1.80 -3.95
CA VAL A 20 -13.24 0.88 -3.69
C VAL A 20 -14.58 1.63 -3.62
N PRO A 21 -15.53 1.38 -4.54
CA PRO A 21 -16.84 2.02 -4.52
C PRO A 21 -17.62 1.78 -3.22
N LEU A 22 -18.36 2.80 -2.76
CA LEU A 22 -19.15 2.74 -1.52
C LEU A 22 -20.12 1.55 -1.45
N ARG A 23 -20.70 1.14 -2.58
CA ARG A 23 -21.59 -0.03 -2.66
C ARG A 23 -20.93 -1.35 -2.22
N TYR A 24 -19.60 -1.43 -2.24
CA TYR A 24 -18.86 -2.61 -1.80
C TYR A 24 -18.39 -2.54 -0.34
N MET A 25 -18.54 -1.38 0.32
CA MET A 25 -18.18 -1.21 1.74
C MET A 25 -18.88 -2.21 2.67
N PRO A 26 -20.18 -2.55 2.48
CA PRO A 26 -20.83 -3.57 3.33
C PRO A 26 -20.19 -4.96 3.23
N PHE A 27 -19.41 -5.24 2.18
CA PHE A 27 -18.71 -6.52 1.96
C PHE A 27 -17.23 -6.44 2.34
N SER A 28 -16.76 -5.32 2.91
CA SER A 28 -15.36 -5.17 3.27
C SER A 28 -14.97 -6.17 4.35
N SER A 29 -13.88 -6.90 4.12
CA SER A 29 -13.27 -7.76 5.13
C SER A 29 -12.60 -6.93 6.22
N ARG A 30 -12.34 -7.57 7.38
CA ARG A 30 -11.52 -6.98 8.44
C ARG A 30 -10.15 -6.49 7.93
N SER A 31 -9.53 -7.22 7.02
CA SER A 31 -8.25 -6.82 6.42
C SER A 31 -8.33 -5.53 5.62
N PHE A 32 -9.46 -5.25 4.94
CA PHE A 32 -9.67 -3.98 4.30
C PHE A 32 -9.75 -2.86 5.34
N SER A 33 -10.59 -3.03 6.37
CA SER A 33 -10.74 -2.06 7.46
C SER A 33 -9.42 -1.77 8.18
N ASP A 34 -8.58 -2.78 8.40
CA ASP A 34 -7.28 -2.59 9.05
C ASP A 34 -6.32 -1.73 8.20
N ILE A 35 -6.36 -1.89 6.87
CA ILE A 35 -5.51 -1.13 5.93
C ILE A 35 -6.04 0.30 5.74
N THR A 36 -7.37 0.48 5.71
CA THR A 36 -7.99 1.80 5.52
C THR A 36 -8.16 2.59 6.80
N ARG A 37 -7.96 1.99 7.99
CA ARG A 37 -8.13 2.66 9.28
C ARG A 37 -7.38 3.99 9.40
N ILE A 38 -6.18 4.08 8.84
CA ILE A 38 -5.35 5.30 8.95
C ILE A 38 -5.76 6.41 7.98
N SER A 39 -6.65 6.14 7.03
CA SER A 39 -7.22 7.17 6.14
C SER A 39 -8.24 8.07 6.83
N SER A 40 -8.59 7.83 8.10
CA SER A 40 -9.47 8.70 8.90
C SER A 40 -8.74 9.85 9.63
N SER A 41 -7.46 10.08 9.30
CA SER A 41 -6.64 11.11 9.94
C SER A 41 -6.91 12.52 9.38
N LEU A 42 -6.59 13.56 10.17
CA LEU A 42 -6.91 14.96 9.86
C LEU A 42 -6.25 15.44 8.54
N PRO A 43 -7.02 15.98 7.58
CA PRO A 43 -6.50 16.36 6.26
C PRO A 43 -5.35 17.38 6.31
N ASP A 44 -5.50 18.44 7.10
CA ASP A 44 -4.56 19.57 7.11
C ASP A 44 -3.14 19.13 7.50
N SER A 45 -3.02 18.28 8.52
CA SER A 45 -1.72 17.77 8.96
C SER A 45 -1.03 16.91 7.90
N TRP A 46 -1.81 16.14 7.12
CA TRP A 46 -1.23 15.28 6.08
C TRP A 46 -0.84 16.04 4.82
N VAL A 47 -1.54 17.12 4.49
CA VAL A 47 -1.15 18.02 3.41
C VAL A 47 0.24 18.59 3.69
N ASP A 48 0.48 19.13 4.89
CA ASP A 48 1.78 19.69 5.25
C ASP A 48 2.89 18.63 5.21
N ILE A 49 2.63 17.41 5.71
CA ILE A 49 3.57 16.29 5.66
C ILE A 49 3.88 15.89 4.20
N PHE A 50 2.88 15.85 3.33
CA PHE A 50 3.06 15.50 1.93
C PHE A 50 3.85 16.55 1.17
N LEU A 51 3.57 17.83 1.40
CA LEU A 51 4.27 18.92 0.74
C LEU A 51 5.70 19.07 1.24
N SER A 52 5.93 18.98 2.55
CA SER A 52 7.26 19.09 3.16
C SER A 52 8.20 17.94 2.77
N ASN A 53 7.66 16.73 2.52
CA ASN A 53 8.45 15.55 2.15
C ASN A 53 8.18 15.05 0.71
N LYS A 54 7.69 15.94 -0.17
CA LYS A 54 7.23 15.61 -1.53
C LYS A 54 8.20 14.73 -2.32
N LYS A 55 9.48 15.10 -2.37
CA LYS A 55 10.50 14.39 -3.18
C LYS A 55 10.60 12.91 -2.80
N HIS A 56 10.62 12.61 -1.50
CA HIS A 56 10.74 11.23 -1.02
C HIS A 56 9.44 10.46 -1.19
N ILE A 57 8.30 11.10 -0.96
CA ILE A 57 6.99 10.48 -1.13
C ILE A 57 6.75 10.10 -2.58
N VAL A 58 6.99 11.02 -3.53
CA VAL A 58 6.84 10.75 -4.97
C VAL A 58 7.72 9.57 -5.38
N LYS A 59 9.01 9.57 -5.02
CA LYS A 59 9.90 8.44 -5.28
C LYS A 59 9.36 7.13 -4.72
N ASN A 60 8.83 7.13 -3.50
CA ASN A 60 8.30 5.93 -2.87
C ASN A 60 7.00 5.44 -3.51
N ILE A 61 6.17 6.36 -4.00
CA ILE A 61 4.98 6.03 -4.79
C ILE A 61 5.40 5.35 -6.10
N ASP A 62 6.37 5.92 -6.83
CA ASP A 62 6.85 5.34 -8.09
C ASP A 62 7.36 3.91 -7.90
N GLU A 63 8.19 3.69 -6.88
CA GLU A 63 8.68 2.36 -6.55
C GLU A 63 7.56 1.40 -6.15
N TYR A 64 6.56 1.87 -5.41
CA TYR A 64 5.39 1.06 -5.04
C TYR A 64 4.54 0.71 -6.27
N MET A 65 4.39 1.63 -7.22
CA MET A 65 3.71 1.38 -8.49
C MET A 65 4.40 0.29 -9.30
N GLU A 66 5.74 0.24 -9.31
CA GLU A 66 6.48 -0.86 -9.97
C GLU A 66 6.20 -2.21 -9.30
N ILE A 67 6.07 -2.25 -7.97
CA ILE A 67 5.66 -3.47 -7.26
C ILE A 67 4.24 -3.88 -7.65
N LEU A 68 3.29 -2.94 -7.72
CA LEU A 68 1.92 -3.22 -8.15
C LEU A 68 1.87 -3.75 -9.60
N LYS A 69 2.66 -3.17 -10.50
CA LYS A 69 2.80 -3.63 -11.89
C LYS A 69 3.36 -5.04 -11.96
N LEU A 70 4.37 -5.36 -11.15
CA LEU A 70 4.93 -6.70 -11.04
C LEU A 70 3.85 -7.73 -10.65
N PHE A 71 3.09 -7.47 -9.57
CA PHE A 71 2.00 -8.35 -9.15
C PHE A 71 0.93 -8.49 -10.24
N LYS A 72 0.50 -7.38 -10.85
CA LYS A 72 -0.48 -7.38 -11.95
C LYS A 72 -0.02 -8.26 -13.11
N ASN A 73 1.23 -8.15 -13.54
CA ASN A 73 1.77 -8.91 -14.65
C ASN A 73 1.84 -10.41 -14.34
N LEU A 74 2.30 -10.78 -13.14
CA LEU A 74 2.36 -12.18 -12.73
C LEU A 74 0.97 -12.84 -12.61
N ILE A 75 -0.01 -12.09 -12.11
CA ILE A 75 -1.40 -12.55 -12.06
C ILE A 75 -1.95 -12.72 -13.48
N LYS A 76 -1.72 -11.74 -14.36
CA LYS A 76 -2.16 -11.80 -15.76
C LYS A 76 -1.54 -12.98 -16.52
N SER A 77 -0.27 -13.29 -16.26
CA SER A 77 0.44 -14.43 -16.87
C SER A 77 0.16 -15.76 -16.17
N GLN A 78 -0.66 -15.78 -15.11
CA GLN A 78 -0.95 -16.96 -14.29
C GLN A 78 0.31 -17.68 -13.77
N ASP A 79 1.41 -16.94 -13.53
CA ASP A 79 2.68 -17.54 -13.07
C ASP A 79 2.64 -17.84 -11.57
N ARG A 80 2.00 -18.97 -11.25
CA ARG A 80 1.82 -19.45 -9.87
C ARG A 80 3.15 -19.59 -9.13
N LYS A 81 4.21 -20.07 -9.80
CA LYS A 81 5.52 -20.30 -9.16
C LYS A 81 6.17 -18.97 -8.78
N ALA A 82 6.15 -17.98 -9.67
CA ALA A 82 6.69 -16.66 -9.37
C ALA A 82 5.92 -15.94 -8.26
N ILE A 83 4.58 -16.04 -8.26
CA ILE A 83 3.74 -15.47 -7.20
C ILE A 83 4.10 -16.09 -5.84
N ILE A 84 4.17 -17.41 -5.74
CA ILE A 84 4.55 -18.11 -4.49
C ILE A 84 5.95 -17.67 -4.02
N ARG A 85 6.91 -17.54 -4.94
CA ARG A 85 8.26 -17.09 -4.61
C ARG A 85 8.28 -15.67 -4.04
N LEU A 86 7.52 -14.74 -4.62
CA LEU A 86 7.40 -13.38 -4.10
C LEU A 86 6.77 -13.37 -2.70
N ILE A 87 5.68 -14.09 -2.50
CA ILE A 87 5.01 -14.17 -1.19
C ILE A 87 5.97 -14.76 -0.14
N ARG A 88 6.69 -15.83 -0.46
CA ARG A 88 7.70 -16.41 0.45
C ARG A 88 8.82 -15.43 0.80
N LYS A 89 9.28 -14.62 -0.16
CA LYS A 89 10.26 -13.55 0.08
C LYS A 89 9.73 -12.50 1.06
N VAL A 90 8.44 -12.16 0.98
CA VAL A 90 7.78 -11.24 1.93
C VAL A 90 7.66 -11.88 3.31
N ASN A 91 7.19 -13.12 3.42
CA ASN A 91 7.03 -13.81 4.71
C ASN A 91 8.37 -13.95 5.46
N SER A 92 9.43 -14.33 4.75
CA SER A 92 10.77 -14.43 5.32
C SER A 92 11.36 -13.07 5.73
N LYS A 93 10.93 -11.98 5.09
CA LYS A 93 11.25 -10.63 5.56
C LYS A 93 10.49 -10.33 6.86
N HIS A 94 9.19 -10.63 6.93
CA HIS A 94 8.36 -10.38 8.11
C HIS A 94 8.84 -11.13 9.36
N ASN A 95 9.19 -12.42 9.22
CA ASN A 95 9.74 -13.25 10.31
C ASN A 95 11.13 -12.81 10.82
N LYS A 96 11.76 -11.80 10.22
CA LYS A 96 13.01 -11.20 10.72
C LYS A 96 12.77 -9.93 11.53
N PHE A 97 11.57 -9.36 11.45
CA PHE A 97 11.18 -8.15 12.19
C PHE A 97 10.39 -8.47 13.47
N HIS A 98 9.97 -9.72 13.62
CA HIS A 98 9.40 -10.32 14.83
C HIS A 98 10.33 -11.44 15.29
#